data_AF-A0A915BIN8-F1
#
_entry.id   AF-A0A915BIN8-F1
#
_cell.length_a   1.000
_cell.length_b   1.000
_cell.length_c   1.000
_cell.angle_alpha   90.00
_cell.angle_beta   90.00
_cell.angle_gamma   90.00
#
_symmetry.space_group_name_H-M   'P 1'
#
loop_
_entity.id
_entity.type
_entity.pdbx_description
1 polymer ?
#
loop_
_entity_poly.entity_id
_entity_poly.type
_entity_poly.pdbx_seq_one_letter_code
_entity_poly.pdbx_strand_id
1 'polypeptide(L)'
;MSQKSPSAIVKKAAASTPDCELILLPGWLIFTADDCYMKPQYAHFMIQNSESLPVVYRIRTKDRSFPQFSHCHGYLPPYGSEEITILITARGHWPREVNEYAGKRLKVLIENLTVPPYTTPPKNANAGAELSRIIFKSTPPLTRMYCKLNIILPKITDGSSEK
;
A
#
# COMPACT_ATOMS: atom_id res chain seq x y z
N MET A 1 55.31 -13.30 -2.47
CA MET A 1 54.31 -13.95 -3.33
C MET A 1 52.94 -13.50 -2.86
N SER A 2 52.23 -12.69 -3.65
CA SER A 2 50.96 -12.08 -3.26
C SER A 2 49.80 -13.05 -3.52
N GLN A 3 49.13 -13.51 -2.46
CA GLN A 3 47.95 -14.36 -2.59
C GLN A 3 46.76 -13.50 -3.02
N LYS A 4 46.27 -13.72 -4.24
CA LYS A 4 45.00 -13.14 -4.71
C LYS A 4 43.84 -13.87 -4.01
N SER A 5 43.07 -13.12 -3.23
CA SER A 5 41.79 -13.58 -2.68
C SER A 5 40.82 -13.94 -3.82
N PRO A 6 40.07 -15.03 -3.73
CA PRO A 6 39.09 -15.39 -4.75
C PRO A 6 37.96 -14.35 -4.77
N SER A 7 37.77 -13.72 -5.93
CA SER A 7 36.61 -12.88 -6.21
C SER A 7 35.37 -13.78 -6.26
N ALA A 8 34.46 -13.60 -5.30
CA ALA A 8 33.18 -14.27 -5.34
C ALA A 8 32.39 -13.75 -6.54
N ILE A 9 32.19 -14.61 -7.54
CA ILE A 9 31.24 -14.35 -8.62
C ILE A 9 29.85 -14.37 -7.99
N VAL A 10 29.34 -13.19 -7.65
CA VAL A 10 27.95 -13.01 -7.25
C VAL A 10 27.12 -13.34 -8.48
N LYS A 11 26.53 -14.54 -8.51
CA LYS A 11 25.47 -14.88 -9.46
C LYS A 11 24.34 -13.88 -9.22
N LYS A 12 24.19 -12.92 -10.13
CA LYS A 12 23.04 -12.01 -10.17
C LYS A 12 21.81 -12.91 -10.17
N ALA A 13 20.98 -12.82 -9.12
CA ALA A 13 19.70 -13.49 -9.13
C ALA A 13 18.93 -13.00 -10.36
N ALA A 14 18.50 -13.91 -11.23
CA ALA A 14 17.71 -13.62 -12.43
C ALA A 14 16.24 -13.31 -12.08
N ALA A 15 16.02 -12.54 -11.02
CA ALA A 15 14.71 -12.08 -10.61
C ALA A 15 14.74 -10.55 -10.69
N SER A 16 14.26 -10.00 -11.80
CA SER A 16 13.95 -8.58 -11.87
C SER A 16 12.71 -8.29 -11.02
N THR A 17 12.61 -7.07 -10.51
CA THR A 17 11.31 -6.56 -10.07
C THR A 17 10.43 -6.51 -11.32
N PRO A 18 9.27 -7.16 -11.32
CA PRO A 18 8.37 -7.17 -12.46
C PRO A 18 7.97 -5.73 -12.83
N ASP A 19 8.01 -5.43 -14.13
CA ASP A 19 7.93 -4.06 -14.66
C ASP A 19 6.59 -3.35 -14.39
N CYS A 20 5.57 -4.09 -13.93
CA CYS A 20 4.18 -3.62 -13.81
C CYS A 20 3.75 -3.23 -12.37
N GLU A 21 4.67 -2.80 -11.50
CA GLU A 21 4.31 -2.42 -10.12
C GLU A 21 3.76 -0.98 -10.07
N LEU A 22 2.61 -0.78 -9.42
CA LEU A 22 2.04 0.55 -9.19
C LEU A 22 2.99 1.42 -8.34
N ILE A 23 3.09 2.69 -8.70
CA ILE A 23 3.87 3.69 -7.96
C ILE A 23 3.01 4.29 -6.85
N LEU A 24 3.57 4.40 -5.64
CA LEU A 24 2.90 4.96 -4.46
C LEU A 24 3.60 6.25 -4.01
N LEU A 25 2.86 7.36 -3.94
CA LEU A 25 3.42 8.68 -3.63
C LEU A 25 2.64 9.38 -2.51
N PRO A 26 3.22 9.57 -1.31
CA PRO A 26 4.45 8.94 -0.85
C PRO A 26 4.24 7.44 -0.58
N GLY A 27 5.29 6.63 -0.71
CA GLY A 27 5.25 5.20 -0.36
C GLY A 27 5.31 4.93 1.15
N TRP A 28 5.49 5.99 1.95
CA TRP A 28 5.60 5.95 3.41
C TRP A 28 4.78 7.09 4.01
N LEU A 29 3.96 6.78 5.01
CA LEU A 29 3.18 7.74 5.76
C LEU A 29 3.52 7.62 7.25
N ILE A 30 3.75 8.76 7.89
CA ILE A 30 4.10 8.84 9.30
C ILE A 30 3.06 9.73 9.97
N PHE A 31 2.36 9.18 10.95
CA PHE A 31 1.37 9.90 11.75
C PHE A 31 2.00 10.41 13.05
N THR A 32 1.36 11.36 13.71
CA THR A 32 1.87 11.89 15.00
C THR A 32 1.34 11.07 16.18
N ALA A 33 2.13 10.96 17.25
CA ALA A 33 1.74 10.36 18.51
C ALA A 33 1.44 11.40 19.61
N ASP A 34 1.41 12.71 19.29
CA ASP A 34 1.35 13.83 20.25
C ASP A 34 0.20 13.73 21.25
N ASP A 35 -0.94 13.22 20.81
CA ASP A 35 -2.14 13.05 21.63
C ASP A 35 -2.39 11.59 22.02
N CYS A 36 -1.36 10.75 21.91
CA CYS A 36 -1.46 9.31 22.13
C CYS A 36 -2.53 8.62 21.26
N TYR A 37 -2.78 9.15 20.07
CA TYR A 37 -3.80 8.72 19.10
C TYR A 37 -5.24 8.87 19.60
N MET A 38 -5.51 9.82 20.49
CA MET A 38 -6.85 10.07 21.00
C MET A 38 -7.76 10.73 19.96
N LYS A 39 -7.22 11.52 19.04
CA LYS A 39 -7.94 12.12 17.93
C LYS A 39 -7.68 11.36 16.63
N PRO A 40 -8.69 11.29 15.73
CA PRO A 40 -8.48 10.77 14.40
C PRO A 40 -7.48 11.62 13.61
N GLN A 41 -6.70 10.97 12.75
CA GLN A 41 -5.74 11.62 11.86
C GLN A 41 -5.95 11.16 10.42
N TYR A 42 -5.68 12.05 9.48
CA TYR A 42 -5.87 11.82 8.05
C TYR A 42 -4.54 12.00 7.30
N ALA A 43 -4.35 11.22 6.25
CA ALA A 43 -3.26 11.41 5.31
C ALA A 43 -3.71 11.01 3.92
N HIS A 44 -2.98 11.45 2.90
CA HIS A 44 -3.25 11.15 1.51
C HIS A 44 -2.03 10.48 0.87
N PHE A 45 -2.27 9.55 -0.04
CA PHE A 45 -1.25 9.05 -0.94
C PHE A 45 -1.87 8.80 -2.31
N MET A 46 -1.06 8.95 -3.35
CA MET A 46 -1.44 8.68 -4.72
C MET A 46 -1.03 7.27 -5.11
N ILE A 47 -1.93 6.56 -5.80
CA ILE A 47 -1.64 5.34 -6.53
C ILE A 47 -1.55 5.71 -8.01
N GLN A 48 -0.43 5.41 -8.64
CA GLN A 48 -0.19 5.75 -10.04
C GLN A 48 0.14 4.50 -10.85
N ASN A 49 -0.51 4.40 -12.01
CA ASN A 49 -0.18 3.45 -13.06
C ASN A 49 0.94 4.05 -13.93
N SER A 50 2.09 3.38 -14.02
CA SER A 50 3.17 3.74 -14.96
C SER A 50 3.02 3.10 -16.33
N GLU A 51 2.06 2.19 -16.49
CA GLU A 51 1.94 1.34 -17.67
C GLU A 51 1.08 1.96 -18.76
N SER A 52 1.34 1.51 -19.99
CA SER A 52 0.55 1.82 -21.20
C SER A 52 -0.79 1.09 -21.25
N LEU A 53 -1.00 0.13 -20.34
CA LEU A 53 -2.24 -0.64 -20.22
C LEU A 53 -3.00 -0.23 -18.96
N PRO A 54 -4.35 -0.29 -18.99
CA PRO A 54 -5.15 -0.05 -17.81
C PRO A 54 -4.93 -1.13 -16.75
N VAL A 55 -5.10 -0.76 -15.49
CA VAL A 55 -4.92 -1.65 -14.35
C VAL A 55 -6.10 -1.50 -13.39
N VAL A 56 -6.47 -2.60 -12.74
CA VAL A 56 -7.34 -2.55 -11.55
C VAL A 56 -6.51 -2.83 -10.32
N TYR A 57 -6.87 -2.18 -9.21
CA TYR A 57 -6.19 -2.38 -7.94
C TYR A 57 -7.18 -2.70 -6.82
N ARG A 58 -6.66 -3.31 -5.75
CA ARG A 58 -7.33 -3.42 -4.46
C ARG A 58 -6.36 -3.26 -3.29
N ILE A 59 -6.81 -2.57 -2.25
CA ILE A 59 -6.07 -2.30 -1.02
C ILE A 59 -6.46 -3.33 0.04
N ARG A 60 -5.46 -3.90 0.71
CA ARG A 60 -5.63 -4.88 1.79
C ARG A 60 -4.76 -4.54 2.98
N THR A 61 -5.37 -4.63 4.14
CA THR A 61 -4.71 -4.52 5.44
C THR A 61 -4.77 -5.86 6.18
N LYS A 62 -3.93 -6.00 7.20
CA LYS A 62 -3.99 -7.14 8.12
C LYS A 62 -5.33 -7.14 8.89
N ASP A 63 -5.72 -5.98 9.43
CA ASP A 63 -6.98 -5.79 10.12
C ASP A 63 -7.92 -4.96 9.23
N ARG A 64 -9.06 -5.54 8.84
CA ARG A 64 -9.94 -4.98 7.79
C ARG A 64 -10.52 -3.60 8.12
N SER A 65 -10.55 -3.20 9.38
CA SER A 65 -11.09 -1.93 9.85
C SER A 65 -10.03 -0.88 10.19
N PHE A 66 -8.73 -1.20 10.05
CA PHE A 66 -7.64 -0.32 10.46
C PHE A 66 -6.35 -0.50 9.63
N PRO A 67 -5.80 0.57 9.00
CA PRO A 67 -6.42 1.88 8.76
C PRO A 67 -7.72 1.79 7.95
N GLN A 68 -8.49 2.87 7.95
CA GLN A 68 -9.61 3.04 7.02
C GLN A 68 -9.15 3.79 5.77
N PHE A 69 -9.74 3.47 4.63
CA PHE A 69 -9.46 4.11 3.34
C PHE A 69 -10.77 4.64 2.76
N SER A 70 -10.70 5.79 2.07
CA SER A 70 -11.82 6.35 1.30
C SER A 70 -12.44 5.33 0.32
N HIS A 71 -11.61 4.50 -0.31
CA HIS A 71 -12.01 3.31 -1.07
C HIS A 71 -10.84 2.32 -1.14
N CYS A 72 -11.17 1.03 -1.33
CA CYS A 72 -10.18 -0.06 -1.35
C CYS A 72 -10.09 -0.76 -2.71
N HIS A 73 -10.81 -0.28 -3.73
CA HIS A 73 -10.84 -0.85 -5.06
C HIS A 73 -10.91 0.28 -6.07
N GLY A 74 -10.24 0.11 -7.21
CA GLY A 74 -10.33 1.09 -8.28
C GLY A 74 -9.79 0.57 -9.61
N TYR A 75 -9.94 1.43 -10.61
CA TYR A 75 -9.48 1.27 -11.97
C TYR A 75 -8.62 2.49 -12.31
N LEU A 76 -7.43 2.26 -12.84
CA LEU A 76 -6.56 3.32 -13.35
C LEU A 76 -6.41 3.15 -14.85
N PRO A 77 -6.68 4.20 -15.65
CA PRO A 77 -6.35 4.18 -17.07
C PRO A 77 -4.82 4.11 -17.26
N PRO A 78 -4.34 3.87 -18.49
CA PRO A 78 -2.93 4.03 -18.82
C PRO A 78 -2.38 5.36 -18.31
N TYR A 79 -1.25 5.34 -17.62
CA TYR A 79 -0.61 6.53 -17.02
C TYR A 79 -1.47 7.32 -16.02
N GLY A 80 -2.62 6.77 -15.61
CA GLY A 80 -3.54 7.40 -14.68
C GLY A 80 -3.08 7.31 -13.23
N SER A 81 -3.62 8.20 -12.42
CA SER A 81 -3.43 8.17 -10.97
C SER A 81 -4.70 8.52 -10.22
N GLU A 82 -4.74 8.15 -8.95
CA GLU A 82 -5.85 8.41 -8.05
C GLU A 82 -5.31 8.68 -6.64
N GLU A 83 -5.87 9.67 -5.95
CA GLU A 83 -5.52 9.99 -4.57
C GLU A 83 -6.43 9.24 -3.60
N ILE A 84 -5.83 8.54 -2.64
CA ILE A 84 -6.52 7.78 -1.60
C ILE A 84 -6.35 8.49 -0.26
N THR A 85 -7.47 8.80 0.38
CA THR A 85 -7.47 9.27 1.77
C THR A 85 -7.41 8.08 2.72
N ILE A 86 -6.52 8.16 3.71
CA ILE A 86 -6.38 7.24 4.84
C ILE A 86 -6.87 7.93 6.10
N LEU A 87 -7.61 7.19 6.93
CA LEU A 87 -8.02 7.58 8.26
C LEU A 87 -7.46 6.61 9.29
N ILE A 88 -6.64 7.14 10.19
CA ILE A 88 -6.29 6.50 11.46
C ILE A 88 -7.31 7.01 12.48
N THR A 89 -8.30 6.17 12.82
CA THR A 89 -9.33 6.53 13.79
C THR A 89 -8.74 6.82 15.16
N ALA A 90 -9.50 7.43 16.06
CA ALA A 90 -9.12 7.51 17.48
C ALA A 90 -8.88 6.10 18.06
N ARG A 91 -7.90 5.97 18.97
CA ARG A 91 -7.45 4.68 19.53
C ARG A 91 -8.56 3.86 20.19
N GLY A 92 -9.57 4.52 20.75
CA GLY A 92 -10.73 3.83 21.35
C GLY A 92 -11.56 3.01 20.35
N HIS A 93 -11.35 3.21 19.05
CA HIS A 93 -12.00 2.46 17.98
C HIS A 93 -11.06 1.45 17.29
N TRP A 94 -9.83 1.29 17.77
CA TRP A 94 -8.89 0.36 17.16
C TRP A 94 -9.29 -1.08 17.48
N PRO A 95 -9.12 -2.03 16.54
CA PRO A 95 -9.54 -3.41 16.77
C PRO A 95 -8.56 -4.17 17.69
N ARG A 96 -7.43 -3.57 18.05
CA ARG A 96 -6.41 -4.12 18.95
C ARG A 96 -5.78 -3.02 19.79
N GLU A 97 -5.02 -3.43 20.80
CA GLU A 97 -4.31 -2.53 21.70
C GLU A 97 -3.31 -1.62 20.97
N VAL A 98 -3.07 -0.43 21.51
CA VAL A 98 -2.20 0.58 20.90
C VAL A 98 -0.80 0.05 20.59
N ASN A 99 -0.22 -0.73 21.51
CA ASN A 99 1.11 -1.33 21.37
C ASN A 99 1.18 -2.41 20.27
N GLU A 100 0.04 -2.85 19.74
CA GLU A 100 0.02 -3.72 18.56
C GLU A 100 0.31 -2.96 17.27
N TYR A 101 0.07 -1.65 17.24
CA TYR A 101 0.25 -0.80 16.06
C TYR A 101 1.35 0.24 16.24
N ALA A 102 1.35 0.98 17.34
CA ALA A 102 2.32 2.01 17.67
C ALA A 102 3.73 1.42 17.86
N GLY A 103 4.74 2.14 17.40
CA GLY A 103 6.13 1.69 17.35
C GLY A 103 6.40 0.59 16.33
N LYS A 104 5.43 0.23 15.47
CA LYS A 104 5.58 -0.80 14.43
C LYS A 104 5.32 -0.22 13.05
N ARG A 105 5.89 -0.91 12.05
CA ARG A 105 5.63 -0.65 10.64
C ARG A 105 4.41 -1.43 10.18
N LEU A 106 3.31 -0.73 9.94
CA LEU A 106 2.11 -1.28 9.35
C LEU A 106 2.30 -1.37 7.83
N LYS A 107 2.10 -2.55 7.27
CA LYS A 107 2.20 -2.79 5.83
C LYS A 107 0.80 -2.90 5.25
N VAL A 108 0.48 -2.00 4.33
CA VAL A 108 -0.73 -2.06 3.52
C VAL A 108 -0.34 -2.64 2.17
N LEU A 109 -1.00 -3.74 1.79
CA LEU A 109 -0.76 -4.42 0.54
C LEU A 109 -1.70 -3.86 -0.53
N ILE A 110 -1.16 -3.42 -1.66
CA ILE A 110 -1.95 -3.03 -2.82
C ILE A 110 -1.68 -4.09 -3.89
N GLU A 111 -2.73 -4.84 -4.19
CA GLU A 111 -2.75 -5.81 -5.28
C GLU A 111 -3.18 -5.12 -6.56
N ASN A 112 -2.56 -5.43 -7.69
CA ASN A 112 -2.99 -4.94 -8.99
C ASN A 112 -2.93 -6.00 -10.08
N LEU A 113 -3.73 -5.77 -11.12
CA LEU A 113 -3.84 -6.61 -12.31
C LEU A 113 -3.99 -5.69 -13.53
N THR A 114 -3.14 -5.90 -14.53
CA THR A 114 -3.36 -5.33 -15.87
C THR A 114 -4.63 -5.92 -16.47
N VAL A 115 -5.45 -5.08 -17.10
CA VAL A 115 -6.66 -5.51 -17.78
C VAL A 115 -6.51 -5.32 -19.29
N PRO A 116 -7.19 -6.13 -20.12
CA PRO A 116 -7.06 -6.01 -21.57
C PRO A 116 -7.41 -4.60 -22.07
N PRO A 117 -6.76 -4.10 -23.14
CA PRO A 117 -6.97 -2.75 -23.65
C PRO A 117 -8.40 -2.50 -24.18
N TYR A 118 -9.13 -3.57 -24.54
CA TYR A 118 -10.53 -3.50 -24.95
C TYR A 118 -11.52 -3.46 -23.77
N THR A 119 -11.04 -3.49 -22.52
CA THR A 119 -11.90 -3.33 -21.33
C THR A 119 -12.51 -1.94 -21.35
N THR A 120 -13.84 -1.86 -21.42
CA THR A 120 -14.55 -0.57 -21.40
C THR A 120 -14.23 0.19 -20.10
N PRO A 121 -13.73 1.43 -20.19
CA PRO A 121 -13.46 2.22 -18.99
C PRO A 121 -14.72 2.44 -18.15
N PRO A 122 -14.65 2.32 -16.82
CA PRO A 122 -15.78 2.57 -15.95
C PRO A 122 -16.21 4.04 -15.99
N LYS A 123 -17.51 4.30 -15.93
CA LYS A 123 -18.08 5.66 -16.00
C LYS A 123 -17.85 6.50 -14.74
N ASN A 124 -17.59 5.85 -13.60
CA ASN A 124 -17.37 6.49 -12.30
C ASN A 124 -16.63 5.53 -11.34
N ALA A 125 -16.21 6.05 -10.20
CA ALA A 125 -15.44 5.30 -9.19
C ALA A 125 -16.18 4.04 -8.68
N ASN A 126 -17.49 4.10 -8.49
CA ASN A 126 -18.28 2.94 -8.03
C ASN A 126 -18.26 1.81 -9.07
N ALA A 127 -18.45 2.13 -10.35
CA ALA A 127 -18.33 1.17 -11.44
C ALA A 127 -16.90 0.63 -11.55
N GLY A 128 -15.87 1.46 -11.32
CA GLY A 128 -14.47 1.03 -11.29
C GLY A 128 -14.16 0.07 -10.15
N ALA A 129 -14.70 0.33 -8.96
CA ALA A 129 -14.59 -0.55 -7.81
C ALA A 129 -15.26 -1.91 -8.07
N GLU A 130 -16.44 -1.92 -8.70
CA GLU A 130 -17.13 -3.17 -9.01
C GLU A 130 -16.41 -3.98 -10.09
N LEU A 131 -15.93 -3.32 -11.14
CA LEU A 131 -15.08 -3.96 -12.15
C LEU A 131 -13.84 -4.60 -11.51
N SER A 132 -13.15 -3.87 -10.63
CA SER A 132 -12.01 -4.40 -9.85
C SER A 132 -12.40 -5.65 -9.07
N ARG A 133 -13.52 -5.64 -8.33
CA ARG A 133 -14.00 -6.82 -7.57
C ARG A 133 -14.24 -8.03 -8.47
N ILE A 134 -14.92 -7.84 -9.60
CA ILE A 134 -15.21 -8.92 -10.56
C ILE A 134 -13.91 -9.54 -11.08
N ILE A 135 -12.97 -8.70 -11.54
CA ILE A 135 -11.69 -9.16 -12.09
C ILE A 135 -10.88 -9.90 -11.03
N PHE A 136 -10.77 -9.36 -9.81
CA PHE A 136 -10.05 -10.05 -8.73
C PHE A 136 -10.71 -11.37 -8.31
N LYS A 137 -12.02 -11.52 -8.48
CA LYS A 137 -12.75 -12.77 -8.22
C LYS A 137 -12.51 -13.80 -9.31
N SER A 138 -12.44 -13.39 -10.57
CA SER A 138 -12.22 -14.28 -11.72
C SER A 138 -10.75 -14.64 -11.96
N THR A 139 -9.81 -13.83 -11.49
CA THR A 139 -8.38 -13.97 -11.80
C THR A 139 -7.60 -14.65 -10.65
N PRO A 140 -6.79 -15.69 -10.95
CA PRO A 140 -5.98 -16.39 -9.95
C PRO A 140 -4.99 -15.47 -9.20
N PRO A 141 -4.66 -15.74 -7.93
CA PRO A 141 -3.72 -14.93 -7.15
C PRO A 141 -2.29 -14.84 -7.71
N LEU A 142 -1.84 -15.85 -8.46
CA LEU A 142 -0.47 -15.95 -8.95
C LEU A 142 -0.15 -14.95 -10.06
N THR A 143 -1.15 -14.37 -10.71
CA THR A 143 -0.96 -13.37 -11.77
C THR A 143 -1.00 -11.94 -11.25
N ARG A 144 -1.19 -11.76 -9.94
CA ARG A 144 -1.33 -10.44 -9.31
C ARG A 144 0.04 -9.85 -9.04
N MET A 145 0.11 -8.55 -9.21
CA MET A 145 1.24 -7.72 -8.81
C MET A 145 0.97 -7.13 -7.43
N TYR A 146 2.02 -6.88 -6.66
CA TYR A 146 1.90 -6.44 -5.27
C TYR A 146 2.86 -5.29 -4.98
N CYS A 147 2.33 -4.16 -4.55
CA CYS A 147 3.11 -3.09 -3.93
C CYS A 147 2.71 -2.87 -2.48
N LYS A 148 3.56 -2.17 -1.72
CA LYS A 148 3.38 -1.98 -0.28
C LYS A 148 3.50 -0.51 0.10
N LEU A 149 2.42 0.03 0.65
CA LEU A 149 2.47 1.27 1.40
C LEU A 149 2.88 0.96 2.85
N ASN A 150 3.82 1.74 3.37
CA ASN A 150 4.24 1.63 4.76
C ASN A 150 3.62 2.76 5.58
N ILE A 151 2.94 2.40 6.66
CA ILE A 151 2.40 3.35 7.64
C ILE A 151 3.17 3.17 8.94
N ILE A 152 3.65 4.27 9.49
CA ILE A 152 4.34 4.31 10.78
C ILE A 152 3.46 5.11 11.74
N LEU A 153 3.10 4.45 12.84
CA LEU A 153 2.56 5.08 14.02
C LEU A 153 3.71 5.10 15.04
N PRO A 154 4.35 6.24 15.35
CA PRO A 154 5.38 6.33 16.37
C PRO A 154 4.95 5.72 17.71
N LYS A 155 5.92 5.19 18.46
CA LYS A 155 5.66 4.70 19.81
C LYS A 155 5.24 5.88 20.69
N ILE A 156 4.24 5.69 21.54
CA ILE A 156 3.90 6.67 22.57
C ILE A 156 5.06 6.73 23.55
N THR A 157 5.64 7.91 23.74
CA THR A 157 6.58 8.18 24.82
C THR A 157 5.79 8.71 26.01
N ASP A 158 5.78 7.96 27.11
CA ASP A 158 5.39 8.54 28.38
C ASP A 158 6.44 9.64 28.67
N GLY A 159 6.00 10.87 28.92
CA GLY A 159 6.87 12.04 29.10
C GLY A 159 7.70 11.99 30.38
N SER A 160 8.60 11.03 30.51
CA SER A 160 9.49 10.82 31.65
C SER A 160 10.92 10.60 31.18
N SER A 161 11.44 11.56 30.41
CA SER A 161 12.87 11.74 30.23
C SER A 161 13.21 13.21 30.00
N GLU A 162 12.80 14.05 30.96
CA GLU A 162 13.63 15.17 31.37
C GLU A 162 14.46 14.68 32.58
N LYS A 163 15.76 14.46 32.33
CA LYS A 163 16.80 14.43 33.36
C LYS A 163 17.82 15.49 33.00
#